data_AF-A0A2V9AU49-F1
#
_entry.id   AF-A0A2V9AU49-F1
#
_cell.length_a   1.000
_cell.length_b   1.000
_cell.length_c   1.000
_cell.angle_alpha   90.00
_cell.angle_beta   90.00
_cell.angle_gamma   90.00
#
_symmetry.space_group_name_H-M   'P 1'
#
loop_
_entity.id
_entity.type
_entity.pdbx_description
1 polymer ?
#
loop_
_entity_poly.entity_id
_entity_poly.type
_entity_poly.pdbx_seq_one_letter_code
_entity_poly.pdbx_strand_id
1 'polypeptide(L)'
;MKSKANIMTSSKFFVIACAIVNCFLLVLVTQAAPEPKQESTSAASQPQQKQFDTPKQAADALIQVAANFDVAVAKEILGPDSEDIVASEDPVQDKNRAAQFAAKAKEKNSVEIDKKNPNRAILLVGNDDFPLPIP
;
A
#
# COMPACT_ATOMS: atom_id res chain seq x y z
N MET A 1 6.92 -27.28 -49.47
CA MET A 1 5.56 -27.83 -49.19
C MET A 1 4.77 -26.82 -48.34
N LYS A 2 3.44 -26.92 -48.30
CA LYS A 2 2.45 -25.98 -47.69
C LYS A 2 1.73 -26.66 -46.50
N SER A 3 1.15 -25.98 -45.49
CA SER A 3 1.11 -24.54 -45.15
C SER A 3 0.75 -24.29 -43.66
N LYS A 4 1.22 -23.15 -43.13
CA LYS A 4 0.58 -22.22 -42.16
C LYS A 4 -0.69 -22.62 -41.33
N ALA A 5 -0.58 -22.37 -40.00
CA ALA A 5 -1.47 -21.55 -39.13
C ALA A 5 -2.75 -22.09 -38.42
N ASN A 6 -3.15 -21.31 -37.39
CA ASN A 6 -4.32 -21.35 -36.46
C ASN A 6 -4.31 -22.42 -35.34
N ILE A 7 -4.51 -22.15 -34.04
CA ILE A 7 -5.43 -21.26 -33.26
C ILE A 7 -6.87 -21.78 -33.16
N MET A 8 -7.29 -22.22 -31.96
CA MET A 8 -8.67 -22.10 -31.39
C MET A 8 -8.62 -22.50 -29.89
N THR A 9 -8.91 -21.66 -28.88
CA THR A 9 -10.14 -20.99 -28.40
C THR A 9 -10.98 -21.79 -27.37
N SER A 10 -10.82 -21.41 -26.09
CA SER A 10 -11.77 -21.25 -24.96
C SER A 10 -13.10 -22.05 -24.80
N SER A 11 -13.38 -22.38 -23.52
CA SER A 11 -14.67 -22.34 -22.79
C SER A 11 -15.57 -23.59 -22.59
N LYS A 12 -15.68 -23.96 -21.30
CA LYS A 12 -16.90 -24.19 -20.49
C LYS A 12 -17.98 -25.18 -20.98
N PHE A 13 -17.90 -26.44 -20.53
CA PHE A 13 -19.06 -27.33 -20.28
C PHE A 13 -18.68 -28.33 -19.17
N PHE A 14 -19.54 -28.99 -18.39
CA PHE A 14 -20.94 -28.85 -17.93
C PHE A 14 -21.22 -30.18 -17.18
N VAL A 15 -21.82 -30.12 -15.98
CA VAL A 15 -22.60 -31.17 -15.28
C VAL A 15 -22.29 -32.68 -15.53
N ILE A 16 -21.96 -33.42 -14.45
CA ILE A 16 -22.13 -34.89 -14.37
C ILE A 16 -22.90 -35.23 -13.08
N ALA A 17 -23.84 -36.18 -13.15
CA ALA A 17 -24.77 -36.52 -12.06
C ALA A 17 -24.98 -38.04 -11.87
N CYS A 18 -25.38 -38.42 -10.65
CA CYS A 18 -26.14 -39.61 -10.23
C CYS A 18 -25.61 -41.07 -10.47
N ALA A 19 -25.40 -41.80 -9.36
CA ALA A 19 -25.78 -43.22 -9.12
C ALA A 19 -25.46 -43.60 -7.65
N ILE A 20 -26.39 -43.44 -6.68
CA ILE A 20 -27.28 -44.49 -6.12
C ILE A 20 -26.58 -45.78 -5.68
N VAL A 21 -26.49 -46.00 -4.35
CA VAL A 21 -26.92 -47.24 -3.65
C VAL A 21 -27.11 -46.90 -2.16
N ASN A 22 -28.26 -47.28 -1.60
CA ASN A 22 -28.63 -47.05 -0.19
C ASN A 22 -28.36 -48.29 0.65
N CYS A 23 -27.79 -48.12 1.86
CA CYS A 23 -28.00 -49.05 2.96
C CYS A 23 -28.14 -48.27 4.28
N PHE A 24 -29.15 -48.62 5.07
CA PHE A 24 -29.51 -47.95 6.33
C PHE A 24 -28.50 -48.29 7.45
N LEU A 25 -28.19 -47.31 8.32
CA LEU A 25 -28.73 -47.25 9.69
C LEU A 25 -28.16 -46.07 10.51
N LEU A 26 -29.01 -45.53 11.38
CA LEU A 26 -28.71 -44.47 12.35
C LEU A 26 -27.52 -44.78 13.27
N VAL A 27 -26.67 -43.77 13.53
CA VAL A 27 -26.40 -43.25 14.89
C VAL A 27 -26.14 -41.73 14.83
N LEU A 28 -27.01 -40.93 15.44
CA LEU A 28 -26.60 -39.64 16.01
C LEU A 28 -26.09 -39.91 17.43
N VAL A 29 -24.85 -39.53 17.77
CA VAL A 29 -24.60 -38.70 18.97
C VAL A 29 -23.21 -38.05 18.91
N THR A 30 -23.11 -36.91 19.56
CA THR A 30 -21.95 -36.03 19.67
C THR A 30 -20.81 -36.61 20.53
N GLN A 31 -19.56 -36.19 20.28
CA GLN A 31 -18.79 -35.32 21.20
C GLN A 31 -17.36 -35.00 20.73
N ALA A 32 -16.92 -33.81 21.13
CA ALA A 32 -15.74 -33.09 20.63
C ALA A 32 -14.38 -33.76 20.87
N ALA A 33 -13.49 -33.60 19.89
CA ALA A 33 -12.04 -33.54 20.08
C ALA A 33 -11.56 -32.18 19.54
N PRO A 34 -10.63 -31.48 20.22
CA PRO A 34 -10.22 -30.15 19.79
C PRO A 34 -9.29 -30.23 18.57
N GLU A 35 -9.75 -29.69 17.45
CA GLU A 35 -8.87 -29.34 16.33
C GLU A 35 -7.82 -28.31 16.81
N PRO A 36 -6.56 -28.39 16.33
CA PRO A 36 -5.56 -27.40 16.69
C PRO A 36 -6.01 -26.04 16.16
N LYS A 37 -6.34 -25.12 17.08
CA LYS A 37 -6.58 -23.72 16.74
C LYS A 37 -5.38 -23.23 15.94
N GLN A 38 -5.61 -22.89 14.68
CA GLN A 38 -4.72 -21.99 13.97
C GLN A 38 -4.69 -20.70 14.79
N GLU A 39 -3.55 -20.42 15.42
CA GLU A 39 -3.25 -19.12 15.98
C GLU A 39 -3.16 -18.14 14.82
N SER A 40 -4.31 -17.57 14.45
CA SER A 40 -4.35 -16.27 13.81
C SER A 40 -3.66 -15.30 14.76
N THR A 41 -2.35 -15.13 14.60
CA THR A 41 -1.61 -14.01 15.20
C THR A 41 -2.36 -12.76 14.81
N SER A 42 -3.12 -12.21 15.76
CA SER A 42 -3.78 -10.93 15.60
C SER A 42 -2.66 -9.91 15.48
N ALA A 43 -2.25 -9.61 14.25
CA ALA A 43 -1.33 -8.53 13.97
C ALA A 43 -1.92 -7.29 14.63
N ALA A 44 -1.26 -6.80 15.67
CA ALA A 44 -1.69 -5.59 16.35
C ALA A 44 -1.77 -4.50 15.28
N SER A 45 -2.94 -3.87 15.13
CA SER A 45 -3.17 -2.86 14.11
C SER A 45 -2.18 -1.71 14.31
N GLN A 46 -1.10 -1.75 13.53
CA GLN A 46 -0.16 -0.65 13.39
C GLN A 46 -0.97 0.61 13.02
N PRO A 47 -0.61 1.81 13.53
CA PRO A 47 -1.28 3.05 13.16
C PRO A 47 -1.36 3.15 11.64
N GLN A 48 -2.57 3.10 11.09
CA GLN A 48 -2.72 2.96 9.65
C GLN A 48 -2.32 4.26 8.97
N GLN A 49 -1.29 4.18 8.12
CA GLN A 49 -0.81 5.30 7.33
C GLN A 49 -1.97 5.94 6.56
N LYS A 50 -2.02 7.28 6.60
CA LYS A 50 -3.04 8.09 5.97
C LYS A 50 -2.99 7.92 4.46
N GLN A 51 -4.10 7.45 3.88
CA GLN A 51 -4.25 7.24 2.45
C GLN A 51 -4.86 8.47 1.78
N PHE A 52 -4.57 8.62 0.49
CA PHE A 52 -5.03 9.72 -0.36
C PHE A 52 -5.51 9.16 -1.70
N ASP A 53 -6.56 9.75 -2.28
CA ASP A 53 -7.13 9.28 -3.56
C ASP A 53 -6.17 9.48 -4.73
N THR A 54 -5.26 10.46 -4.63
CA THR A 54 -4.27 10.78 -5.66
C THR A 54 -2.88 11.04 -5.07
N PRO A 55 -1.80 10.70 -5.79
CA PRO A 55 -0.44 11.08 -5.42
C PRO A 55 -0.24 12.59 -5.24
N LYS A 56 -1.00 13.42 -5.97
CA LYS A 56 -0.94 14.88 -5.82
C LYS A 56 -1.45 15.34 -4.46
N GLN A 57 -2.58 14.80 -3.98
CA GLN A 57 -3.09 15.14 -2.64
C GLN A 57 -2.09 14.74 -1.53
N ALA A 58 -1.40 13.60 -1.68
CA ALA A 58 -0.35 13.19 -0.75
C ALA A 58 0.84 14.17 -0.77
N ALA A 59 1.30 14.58 -1.94
CA ALA A 59 2.36 15.58 -2.10
C ALA A 59 1.96 16.94 -1.49
N ASP A 60 0.77 17.45 -1.81
CA ASP A 60 0.25 18.71 -1.28
C ASP A 60 0.19 18.68 0.26
N ALA A 61 -0.28 17.56 0.84
CA ALA A 61 -0.35 17.37 2.29
C ALA A 61 1.04 17.30 2.94
N LEU A 62 2.01 16.61 2.35
CA LEU A 62 3.41 16.59 2.83
C LEU A 62 4.03 18.00 2.83
N ILE A 63 3.82 18.77 1.76
CA ILE A 63 4.33 20.14 1.63
C ILE A 63 3.71 21.05 2.70
N GLN A 64 2.39 20.94 2.92
CA GLN A 64 1.68 21.71 3.95
C GLN A 64 2.15 21.37 5.37
N VAL A 65 2.33 20.08 5.66
CA VAL A 65 2.79 19.62 6.97
C VAL A 65 4.23 20.06 7.25
N ALA A 66 5.12 19.97 6.26
CA ALA A 66 6.48 20.47 6.40
C ALA A 66 6.55 22.00 6.56
N ALA A 67 5.67 22.76 5.89
CA ALA A 67 5.57 24.21 6.05
C ALA A 67 5.15 24.62 7.48
N ASN A 68 4.29 23.82 8.11
CA ASN A 68 3.82 24.05 9.48
C ASN A 68 4.73 23.42 10.55
N PHE A 69 5.65 22.53 10.15
CA PHE A 69 6.42 21.66 11.03
C PHE A 69 5.56 20.81 11.99
N ASP A 70 4.50 20.21 11.44
CA ASP A 70 3.59 19.33 12.21
C ASP A 70 4.08 17.88 12.19
N VAL A 71 5.00 17.56 13.12
CA VAL A 71 5.61 16.22 13.24
C VAL A 71 4.56 15.12 13.47
N ALA A 72 3.46 15.41 14.18
CA ALA A 72 2.42 14.42 14.44
C ALA A 72 1.68 14.03 13.15
N VAL A 73 1.24 15.01 12.37
CA VAL A 73 0.57 14.75 11.08
C VAL A 73 1.56 14.22 10.04
N ALA A 74 2.86 14.56 10.12
CA ALA A 74 3.89 13.98 9.26
C ALA A 74 3.98 12.46 9.44
N LYS A 75 3.90 11.97 10.68
CA LYS A 75 3.88 10.53 11.00
C LYS A 75 2.61 9.83 10.53
N GLU A 76 1.46 10.50 10.58
CA GLU A 76 0.24 9.96 9.97
C GLU A 76 0.40 9.75 8.45
N ILE A 77 1.03 10.70 7.75
CA ILE A 77 1.19 10.67 6.29
C ILE A 77 2.26 9.67 5.84
N LEU A 78 3.41 9.64 6.52
CA LEU A 78 4.54 8.79 6.15
C LEU A 78 4.47 7.38 6.74
N GLY A 79 3.69 7.17 7.79
CA GLY A 79 3.50 5.87 8.44
C GLY A 79 4.34 5.67 9.72
N PRO A 80 4.21 4.51 10.39
CA PRO A 80 4.81 4.27 11.70
C PRO A 80 6.35 4.32 11.69
N ASP A 81 6.99 3.92 10.58
CA ASP A 81 8.44 3.86 10.44
C ASP A 81 9.10 5.22 10.06
N SER A 82 8.35 6.32 10.16
CA SER A 82 8.79 7.64 9.68
C SER A 82 9.54 8.49 10.70
N GLU A 83 9.73 8.03 11.95
CA GLU A 83 10.27 8.85 13.04
C GLU A 83 11.62 9.47 12.69
N ASP A 84 12.58 8.64 12.25
CA ASP A 84 13.93 9.05 11.87
C ASP A 84 13.98 9.97 10.62
N ILE A 85 12.86 10.11 9.91
CA ILE A 85 12.70 10.99 8.74
C ILE A 85 12.21 12.38 9.17
N VAL A 86 11.28 12.43 10.12
CA VAL A 86 10.58 13.66 10.54
C VAL A 86 11.22 14.36 11.73
N ALA A 87 11.92 13.61 12.59
CA ALA A 87 12.52 14.08 13.82
C ALA A 87 13.92 13.48 14.02
N SER A 88 14.78 14.22 14.70
CA SER A 88 16.11 13.80 15.14
C SER A 88 16.38 14.35 16.54
N GLU A 89 17.61 14.17 17.03
CA GLU A 89 18.06 14.76 18.30
C GLU A 89 18.23 16.30 18.22
N ASP A 90 18.13 16.92 17.03
CA ASP A 90 18.17 18.37 16.83
C ASP A 90 16.87 18.91 16.18
N PRO A 91 15.87 19.32 17.00
CA PRO A 91 14.58 19.83 16.50
C PRO A 91 14.70 21.18 15.79
N VAL A 92 15.81 21.92 15.96
CA VAL A 92 16.06 23.17 15.23
C VAL A 92 16.49 22.84 13.79
N GLN A 93 17.38 21.85 13.62
CA GLN A 93 17.71 21.33 12.29
C GLN A 93 16.49 20.70 11.62
N ASP A 94 15.69 19.92 12.33
CA ASP A 94 14.48 19.29 11.75
C ASP A 94 13.52 20.33 11.16
N LYS A 95 13.23 21.38 11.94
CA LYS A 95 12.40 22.50 11.49
C LYS A 95 13.01 23.24 10.30
N ASN A 96 14.32 23.44 10.31
CA ASN A 96 15.02 24.07 9.18
C ASN A 96 14.96 23.21 7.91
N ARG A 97 15.14 21.89 8.00
CA ARG A 97 15.01 20.97 6.86
C ARG A 97 13.59 20.96 6.30
N ALA A 98 12.58 20.88 7.17
CA ALA A 98 11.17 20.93 6.78
C ALA A 98 10.80 22.27 6.09
N ALA A 99 11.25 23.40 6.64
CA ALA A 99 11.03 24.71 6.04
C ALA A 99 11.75 24.89 4.69
N GLN A 100 12.98 24.37 4.54
CA GLN A 100 13.72 24.38 3.27
C GLN A 100 13.03 23.53 2.19
N PHE A 101 12.54 22.34 2.55
CA PHE A 101 11.76 21.50 1.65
C PHE A 101 10.46 22.21 1.22
N ALA A 102 9.70 22.77 2.17
CA ALA A 102 8.48 23.51 1.87
C ALA A 102 8.73 24.75 0.98
N ALA A 103 9.85 25.46 1.18
CA ALA A 103 10.25 26.58 0.34
C ALA A 103 10.55 26.12 -1.10
N LYS A 104 11.37 25.08 -1.29
CA LYS A 104 11.66 24.51 -2.62
C LYS A 104 10.39 24.00 -3.30
N ALA A 105 9.53 23.29 -2.58
CA ALA A 105 8.27 22.79 -3.14
C ALA A 105 7.28 23.92 -3.52
N LYS A 106 7.38 25.09 -2.86
CA LYS A 106 6.62 26.29 -3.20
C LYS A 106 7.17 27.02 -4.44
N GLU A 107 8.48 26.98 -4.70
CA GLU A 107 9.06 27.47 -5.95
C GLU A 107 8.52 26.67 -7.14
N LYS A 108 8.59 25.34 -7.04
CA LYS A 108 8.06 24.40 -8.02
C LYS A 108 7.87 23.04 -7.36
N ASN A 109 6.81 22.33 -7.73
CA ASN A 109 6.67 20.89 -7.49
C ASN A 109 5.99 20.21 -8.67
N SER A 110 6.27 18.93 -8.84
CA SER A 110 5.62 18.06 -9.82
C SER A 110 5.53 16.64 -9.26
N VAL A 111 4.54 15.87 -9.71
CA VAL A 111 4.39 14.45 -9.33
C VAL A 111 4.40 13.61 -10.58
N GLU A 112 5.42 12.74 -10.71
CA GLU A 112 5.56 11.80 -11.81
C GLU A 112 5.25 10.38 -11.37
N ILE A 113 4.58 9.59 -12.22
CA ILE A 113 4.40 8.15 -11.99
C ILE A 113 5.65 7.41 -12.47
N ASP A 114 6.17 6.50 -11.64
CA ASP A 114 7.37 5.73 -11.97
C ASP A 114 7.09 4.80 -13.17
N LYS A 115 7.84 5.01 -14.26
CA LYS A 115 7.71 4.26 -15.51
C LYS A 115 7.95 2.75 -15.34
N LYS A 116 8.62 2.34 -14.26
CA LYS A 116 8.87 0.92 -13.92
C LYS A 116 7.81 0.36 -12.97
N ASN A 117 7.09 1.19 -12.22
CA ASN A 117 6.09 0.77 -11.25
C ASN A 117 4.93 1.79 -11.21
N PRO A 118 3.79 1.52 -11.87
CA PRO A 118 2.67 2.45 -11.91
C PRO A 118 2.00 2.70 -10.53
N ASN A 119 2.31 1.87 -9.54
CA ASN A 119 1.84 2.05 -8.16
C ASN A 119 2.79 2.93 -7.32
N ARG A 120 3.84 3.50 -7.93
CA ARG A 120 4.79 4.41 -7.28
C ARG A 120 4.75 5.77 -7.96
N ALA A 121 4.71 6.82 -7.15
CA ALA A 121 4.86 8.20 -7.60
C ALA A 121 6.13 8.81 -7.01
N ILE A 122 6.71 9.79 -7.72
CA ILE A 122 7.90 10.52 -7.34
C ILE A 122 7.51 12.00 -7.27
N LEU A 123 7.70 12.61 -6.09
CA LEU A 123 7.57 14.04 -5.90
C LEU A 123 8.89 14.72 -6.26
N LEU A 124 8.85 15.58 -7.28
CA LEU A 124 9.95 16.45 -7.70
C LEU A 124 9.74 17.84 -7.07
N VAL A 125 10.79 18.44 -6.50
CA VAL A 125 10.70 19.75 -5.81
C VAL A 125 11.80 20.73 -6.21
N GLY A 126 11.47 22.02 -6.17
CA GLY A 126 12.35 23.11 -6.58
C GLY A 126 12.52 23.21 -8.09
N ASN A 127 13.13 24.31 -8.52
CA ASN A 127 13.40 24.58 -9.93
C ASN A 127 14.31 23.53 -10.60
N ASP A 128 15.08 22.79 -9.81
CA ASP A 128 16.00 21.73 -10.22
C ASP A 128 15.28 20.38 -10.47
N ASP A 129 13.96 20.31 -10.28
CA ASP A 129 13.15 19.08 -10.34
C ASP A 129 13.73 17.94 -9.46
N PHE A 130 14.18 18.28 -8.26
CA PHE A 130 14.90 17.36 -7.39
C PHE A 130 13.96 16.28 -6.83
N PRO A 131 14.22 14.98 -7.04
CA PRO A 131 13.37 13.91 -6.54
C PRO A 131 13.51 13.78 -5.02
N LEU A 132 12.39 13.82 -4.30
CA LEU A 132 12.34 13.69 -2.84
C LEU A 132 12.91 12.32 -2.39
N PRO A 133 14.03 12.28 -1.64
CA PRO A 133 14.70 11.03 -1.28
C PRO A 133 14.12 10.43 0.00
N ILE A 134 12.86 10.03 -0.06
CA ILE A 134 12.21 9.17 0.94
C ILE A 134 12.02 7.78 0.30
N PRO A 135 12.39 6.69 0.98
CA PRO A 135 12.31 5.32 0.43
C PRO A 135 10.86 4.88 0.11
#